data_AF-A0AAN4R3N8-F1
#
_entry.id   AF-A0AAN4R3N8-F1
#
_cell.length_a   1.000
_cell.length_b   1.000
_cell.length_c   1.000
_cell.angle_alpha   90.00
_cell.angle_beta   90.00
_cell.angle_gamma   90.00
#
_symmetry.space_group_name_H-M   'P 1'
#
loop_
_entity.id
_entity.type
_entity.pdbx_description
1 polymer ?
#
loop_
_entity_poly.entity_id
_entity_poly.type
_entity_poly.pdbx_seq_one_letter_code
_entity_poly.pdbx_strand_id
1 'polypeptide(L)'
;MQFERGIVVPYETIRRWSLKLGTAPARSLHRKATRPDDIWHLDEVRVMIRGKPHWLWRVVDQEGIILDEILQTRRNIKAARRLLT
;
A
#
# COMPACT_ATOMS: atom_id res chain seq x y z
N MET A 1 11.10 15.67 7.70
CA MET A 1 9.62 15.79 7.74
C MET A 1 9.27 17.07 7.00
N GLN A 2 8.62 16.95 5.85
CA GLN A 2 8.44 18.06 4.91
C GLN A 2 7.18 18.86 5.28
N PHE A 3 7.35 20.15 5.55
CA PHE A 3 6.26 21.08 5.89
C PHE A 3 6.22 22.20 4.86
N GLU A 4 5.23 22.17 3.96
CA GLU A 4 5.01 23.26 3.00
C GLU A 4 4.08 24.36 3.56
N ARG A 5 3.44 24.17 4.74
CA ARG A 5 2.43 25.12 5.28
C ARG A 5 2.46 25.39 6.79
N GLY A 6 3.46 24.95 7.54
CA GLY A 6 3.64 25.30 8.97
C GLY A 6 2.60 24.72 9.96
N ILE A 7 1.70 23.82 9.54
CA ILE A 7 0.66 23.23 10.41
C ILE A 7 1.23 22.00 11.13
N VAL A 8 1.60 22.09 12.40
CA VAL A 8 2.07 20.92 13.17
C VAL A 8 0.87 20.02 13.50
N VAL A 9 0.71 18.94 12.72
CA VAL A 9 -0.34 17.94 12.95
C VAL A 9 0.26 16.72 13.66
N PRO A 10 -0.28 16.29 14.82
CA PRO A 10 0.22 15.09 15.48
C PRO A 10 -0.10 13.85 14.63
N TYR A 11 0.78 12.83 14.71
CA TYR A 11 0.65 11.59 13.95
C TYR A 11 -0.73 10.95 14.09
N GLU A 12 -1.31 11.00 15.30
CA GLU A 12 -2.64 10.46 15.57
C GLU A 12 -3.76 11.13 14.76
N THR A 13 -3.62 12.43 14.47
CA THR A 13 -4.60 13.16 13.65
C THR A 13 -4.48 12.74 12.19
N ILE A 14 -3.26 12.62 11.66
CA ILE A 14 -3.02 12.08 10.31
C ILE A 14 -3.57 10.65 10.19
N ARG A 15 -3.34 9.80 11.21
CA ARG A 15 -3.86 8.43 11.24
C ARG A 15 -5.38 8.39 11.23
N ARG A 16 -6.05 9.20 12.06
CA ARG A 16 -7.52 9.27 12.11
C ARG A 16 -8.10 9.80 10.79
N TRP A 17 -7.47 10.80 10.20
CA TRP A 17 -7.89 11.34 8.90
C TRP A 17 -7.70 10.32 7.78
N SER A 18 -6.58 9.61 7.75
CA SER A 18 -6.35 8.52 6.80
C SER A 18 -7.41 7.42 6.92
N LEU A 19 -7.79 7.03 8.14
CA LEU A 19 -8.87 6.06 8.35
C LEU A 19 -10.25 6.59 7.91
N LYS A 20 -10.54 7.87 8.18
CA LYS A 20 -11.85 8.48 7.87
C LYS A 20 -12.00 8.79 6.37
N LEU A 21 -10.93 9.23 5.73
CA LEU A 21 -10.93 9.76 4.37
C LEU A 21 -10.31 8.82 3.35
N GLY A 22 -9.53 7.82 3.75
CA GLY A 22 -8.74 7.01 2.83
C GLY A 22 -9.52 5.94 2.06
N THR A 23 -10.63 5.43 2.60
CA THR A 23 -11.35 4.29 2.01
C THR A 23 -12.04 4.61 0.68
N ALA A 24 -12.73 5.73 0.56
CA ALA A 24 -13.40 6.14 -0.68
C ALA A 24 -12.42 6.48 -1.83
N PRO A 25 -11.38 7.32 -1.64
CA PRO A 25 -10.40 7.60 -2.68
C PRO A 25 -9.57 6.37 -3.03
N ALA A 26 -9.16 5.53 -2.07
CA ALA A 26 -8.46 4.27 -2.37
C ALA A 26 -9.28 3.39 -3.32
N ARG A 27 -10.59 3.25 -3.06
CA ARG A 27 -11.49 2.47 -3.91
C ARG A 27 -11.67 3.07 -5.31
N SER A 28 -11.62 4.40 -5.45
CA SER A 28 -11.70 5.07 -6.74
C SER A 28 -10.41 4.96 -7.55
N LEU A 29 -9.24 4.99 -6.89
CA LEU A 29 -7.94 4.78 -7.53
C LEU A 29 -7.82 3.35 -8.04
N HIS A 30 -8.21 2.38 -7.21
CA HIS A 30 -8.22 0.97 -7.55
C HIS A 30 -9.11 0.66 -8.77
N ARG A 31 -10.27 1.34 -8.88
CA ARG A 31 -11.19 1.17 -10.02
C ARG A 31 -10.67 1.78 -11.33
N LYS A 32 -9.78 2.78 -11.26
CA LYS A 32 -9.17 3.41 -12.43
C LYS A 32 -7.97 2.62 -12.96
N ALA A 33 -7.24 1.95 -12.08
CA ALA A 33 -6.05 1.18 -12.44
C ALA A 33 -6.36 -0.11 -13.22
N THR A 34 -7.58 -0.65 -13.16
CA THR A 34 -7.96 -1.86 -13.91
C THR A 34 -8.16 -1.57 -15.40
N ARG A 35 -7.07 -1.33 -16.14
CA ARG A 35 -7.05 -1.42 -17.60
C ARG A 35 -6.58 -2.81 -18.03
N PRO A 36 -7.20 -3.42 -19.06
CA PRO A 36 -6.83 -4.78 -19.49
C PRO A 36 -5.45 -4.89 -20.17
N ASP A 37 -4.77 -3.77 -20.45
CA ASP A 37 -3.44 -3.70 -21.07
C ASP A 37 -2.34 -3.32 -20.05
N ASP A 38 -2.63 -3.39 -18.75
CA ASP A 38 -1.73 -2.88 -17.72
C ASP A 38 -0.58 -3.86 -17.40
N ILE A 39 0.63 -3.31 -17.31
CA ILE A 39 1.82 -4.04 -16.84
C ILE A 39 1.82 -3.97 -15.31
N TRP A 40 1.69 -5.13 -14.67
CA TRP A 40 1.69 -5.23 -13.22
C TRP A 40 3.06 -5.65 -12.70
N HIS A 41 3.52 -4.97 -11.65
CA HIS A 41 4.75 -5.28 -10.93
C HIS A 41 4.44 -5.77 -9.53
N LEU A 42 5.08 -6.87 -9.12
CA LEU A 42 5.03 -7.36 -7.74
C LEU A 42 6.30 -6.92 -7.01
N ASP A 43 6.13 -6.04 -6.02
CA ASP A 43 7.21 -5.49 -5.21
C ASP A 43 7.30 -6.20 -3.85
N GLU A 44 8.53 -6.53 -3.42
CA GLU A 44 8.82 -7.14 -2.11
C GLU A 44 9.51 -6.12 -1.20
N VAL A 45 8.85 -5.74 -0.10
CA VAL A 45 9.42 -4.81 0.88
C VAL A 45 9.51 -5.47 2.25
N ARG A 46 10.70 -5.41 2.86
CA ARG A 46 10.88 -5.78 4.26
C ARG A 46 10.58 -4.58 5.16
N VAL A 47 9.55 -4.70 6.00
CA VAL A 47 9.13 -3.65 6.95
C VAL A 47 9.30 -4.11 8.39
N MET A 48 9.64 -3.19 9.29
CA MET A 48 9.77 -3.48 10.72
C MET A 48 8.51 -3.00 11.45
N ILE A 49 7.73 -3.92 12.03
CA ILE A 49 6.51 -3.60 12.77
C ILE A 49 6.69 -4.10 14.19
N ARG A 50 6.60 -3.18 15.18
CA ARG A 50 6.78 -3.49 16.62
C ARG A 50 8.07 -4.28 16.91
N GLY A 51 9.17 -3.92 16.22
CA GLY A 51 10.48 -4.56 16.39
C GLY A 51 10.62 -5.94 15.71
N LYS A 52 9.61 -6.42 14.99
CA LYS A 52 9.67 -7.68 14.23
C LYS A 52 9.72 -7.41 12.73
N PRO A 53 10.50 -8.18 11.96
CA PRO A 53 10.49 -8.06 10.51
C PRO A 53 9.23 -8.69 9.93
N HIS A 54 8.63 -7.99 8.98
CA HIS A 54 7.53 -8.45 8.14
C HIS A 54 7.89 -8.22 6.67
N TRP A 55 7.28 -9.01 5.80
CA TRP A 55 7.38 -8.93 4.35
C TRP A 55 6.05 -8.42 3.82
N LEU A 56 6.08 -7.24 3.22
CA LEU A 56 4.97 -6.64 2.52
C LEU A 56 5.15 -6.90 1.03
N TRP A 57 4.17 -7.55 0.42
CA TRP A 57 4.11 -7.68 -1.03
C TRP A 57 3.05 -6.73 -1.56
N ARG A 58 3.38 -6.00 -2.62
CA ARG A 58 2.46 -5.04 -3.24
C ARG A 58 2.38 -5.32 -4.72
N VAL A 59 1.16 -5.48 -5.23
CA VAL A 59 0.90 -5.44 -6.67
C VAL A 59 0.69 -3.98 -7.03
N VAL A 60 1.54 -3.47 -7.90
CA VAL A 60 1.53 -2.08 -8.34
C VAL A 60 1.36 -2.08 -9.85
N ASP A 61 0.54 -1.16 -10.36
CA ASP A 61 0.40 -0.94 -11.81
C ASP A 61 1.54 -0.05 -12.35
N GLN A 62 1.60 0.14 -13.66
CA GLN A 62 2.61 0.98 -14.31
C GLN A 62 2.57 2.47 -13.88
N GLU A 63 1.39 2.97 -13.49
CA GLU A 63 1.17 4.32 -12.97
C GLU A 63 1.51 4.45 -11.47
N GLY A 64 1.93 3.36 -10.82
CA GLY A 64 2.33 3.36 -9.41
C GLY A 64 1.17 3.22 -8.41
N ILE A 65 -0.04 2.88 -8.89
CA ILE A 65 -1.20 2.58 -8.04
C ILE A 65 -1.04 1.18 -7.46
N ILE A 66 -1.11 1.12 -6.13
CA ILE A 66 -1.16 -0.15 -5.41
C ILE A 66 -2.55 -0.74 -5.64
N LEU A 67 -2.60 -1.87 -6.34
CA LEU A 67 -3.80 -2.68 -6.41
C LEU A 67 -3.99 -3.43 -5.11
N ASP A 68 -3.14 -4.41 -4.84
CA ASP A 68 -3.31 -5.29 -3.70
C ASP A 68 -2.04 -5.37 -2.86
N GLU A 69 -2.23 -5.58 -1.56
CA GLU A 69 -1.14 -5.66 -0.60
C GLU A 69 -1.37 -6.78 0.41
N ILE A 70 -0.33 -7.57 0.64
CA ILE A 70 -0.35 -8.60 1.68
C ILE A 70 0.87 -8.45 2.58
N LEU A 71 0.59 -8.34 3.88
CA LEU A 71 1.61 -8.30 4.91
C LEU A 71 1.77 -9.68 5.54
N GLN A 72 3.00 -10.17 5.60
CA GLN A 72 3.32 -11.49 6.12
C GLN A 72 4.47 -11.42 7.13
N THR A 73 4.39 -12.23 8.19
CA THR A 73 5.47 -12.32 9.20
C THR A 73 6.69 -13.09 8.69
N ARG A 74 6.56 -13.83 7.58
CA ARG A 74 7.65 -14.58 6.93
C ARG A 74 7.60 -14.35 5.43
N ARG A 75 8.76 -14.43 4.78
CA ARG A 75 8.88 -14.39 3.32
C ARG A 75 8.17 -15.60 2.70
N ASN A 76 6.97 -15.40 2.14
CA ASN A 76 6.20 -16.48 1.51
C ASN A 76 5.73 -16.09 0.10
N ILE A 77 6.57 -16.42 -0.88
CA ILE A 77 6.33 -16.14 -2.30
C ILE A 77 5.07 -16.85 -2.80
N LYS A 78 4.73 -18.04 -2.27
CA LYS A 78 3.54 -18.79 -2.70
C LYS A 78 2.25 -18.07 -2.31
N ALA A 79 2.24 -17.44 -1.14
CA ALA A 79 1.11 -16.62 -0.71
C ALA A 79 1.04 -15.31 -1.50
N ALA A 80 2.19 -14.67 -1.78
CA ALA A 80 2.24 -13.48 -2.63
C ALA A 80 1.74 -13.73 -4.05
N ARG A 81 2.01 -14.92 -4.61
CA ARG A 81 1.52 -15.32 -5.94
C ARG A 81 -0.01 -15.39 -6.04
N ARG A 82 -0.73 -15.50 -4.92
CA ARG A 82 -2.20 -15.41 -4.90
C ARG A 82 -2.70 -14.02 -5.25
N LEU A 83 -1.86 -12.99 -5.15
CA LEU A 83 -2.21 -11.64 -5.61
C LEU A 83 -2.27 -11.54 -7.14
N LEU A 84 -1.77 -12.53 -7.86
CA LEU A 84 -1.73 -12.59 -9.33
C LEU A 84 -2.77 -13.56 -9.92
N THR A 85 -3.63 -14.16 -9.09
CA THR A 85 -4.65 -15.15 -9.49
C THR A 85 -6.04 -14.61 -9.23
#